data_AF-A0A5C3P236-F1
#
_entry.id   AF-A0A5C3P236-F1
#
_cell.length_a   1.000
_cell.length_b   1.000
_cell.length_c   1.000
_cell.angle_alpha   90.00
_cell.angle_beta   90.00
_cell.angle_gamma   90.00
#
_symmetry.space_group_name_H-M   'P 1'
#
loop_
_entity.id
_entity.type
_entity.pdbx_description
1 polymer ?
#
loop_
_entity_poly.entity_id
_entity_poly.type
_entity_poly.pdbx_seq_one_letter_code
_entity_poly.pdbx_strand_id
1 'polypeptide(L)'
;MYGCYIDDTEEGPTGVLVLQYCGVALTYELKYYALTIRYEAVNALLAIHKAGVEHNDFAERNIVVTKNAKGRPHVRIVDFGMADHDHECPVKHDKVIAYDLAPALPHFPCNELYAACMEHARIWLPKYVYLFGNLIHVEHATSVDSLLQHCPNIPAHERESAVRGWAQRKIDELAEMWEKRQALDANPVPIEFDED
;
A
#
# COMPACT_ATOMS: atom_id res chain seq x y z
N MET A 1 2.47 15.63 -21.53
CA MET A 1 1.26 15.75 -22.37
C MET A 1 1.66 16.39 -23.68
N TYR A 2 1.27 15.79 -24.81
CA TYR A 2 1.57 16.33 -26.14
C TYR A 2 0.41 17.15 -26.71
N GLY A 3 -0.82 16.87 -26.32
CA GLY A 3 -1.97 17.70 -26.67
C GLY A 3 -3.30 17.14 -26.16
N CYS A 4 -4.32 17.99 -26.13
CA CYS A 4 -5.73 17.61 -25.98
C CYS A 4 -6.48 18.22 -27.16
N TYR A 5 -7.24 17.39 -27.87
CA TYR A 5 -7.97 17.76 -29.06
C TYR A 5 -9.43 17.37 -28.85
N ILE A 6 -10.35 18.28 -29.16
CA ILE A 6 -11.79 18.05 -28.99
C ILE A 6 -12.43 18.39 -30.32
N ASP A 7 -13.17 17.44 -30.90
CA ASP A 7 -13.88 17.63 -32.16
C ASP A 7 -15.14 16.75 -32.20
N ASP A 8 -16.03 17.02 -33.14
CA ASP A 8 -17.21 16.20 -33.39
C ASP A 8 -16.86 15.08 -34.38
N THR A 9 -17.06 13.83 -33.98
CA THR A 9 -16.94 12.67 -34.88
C THR A 9 -18.32 12.16 -35.27
N GLU A 10 -18.39 11.13 -36.12
CA GLU A 10 -19.65 10.46 -36.46
C GLU A 10 -20.34 9.84 -35.23
N GLU A 11 -19.59 9.60 -34.14
CA GLU A 11 -20.09 9.08 -32.86
C GLU A 11 -20.48 10.19 -31.86
N GLY A 12 -20.26 11.47 -32.23
CA GLY A 12 -20.53 12.65 -31.41
C GLY A 12 -19.27 13.35 -30.87
N PRO A 13 -19.42 14.24 -29.88
CA PRO A 13 -18.31 14.99 -29.31
C PRO A 13 -17.25 14.06 -28.73
N THR A 14 -16.03 14.13 -29.26
CA THR A 14 -14.92 13.24 -28.93
C THR A 14 -13.70 14.04 -28.48
N GLY A 15 -13.15 13.66 -27.33
CA GLY A 15 -11.87 14.18 -26.84
C GLY A 15 -10.74 13.18 -27.04
N VAL A 16 -9.63 13.62 -27.64
CA VAL A 16 -8.40 12.84 -27.80
C VAL A 16 -7.29 13.46 -26.97
N LEU A 17 -6.78 12.68 -26.01
CA LEU A 17 -5.65 13.05 -25.18
C LEU A 17 -4.39 12.34 -25.67
N VAL A 18 -3.41 13.10 -26.13
CA VAL A 18 -2.12 12.55 -26.59
C VAL A 18 -1.08 12.68 -25.49
N LEU A 19 -0.64 11.55 -24.97
CA LEU A 19 0.26 11.46 -23.82
C LEU A 19 1.61 10.86 -24.19
N GLN A 20 2.60 11.10 -23.31
CA GLN A 20 3.88 10.42 -23.40
C GLN A 20 3.70 8.96 -23.03
N TYR A 21 4.34 8.05 -23.78
CA TYR A 21 4.45 6.66 -23.36
C TYR A 21 5.20 6.56 -22.05
N CYS A 22 4.53 6.03 -21.03
CA CYS A 22 5.01 5.97 -19.65
C CYS A 22 5.34 4.54 -19.19
N GLY A 23 5.51 3.62 -20.14
CA GLY A 23 5.94 2.25 -19.88
C GLY A 23 4.79 1.25 -19.76
N VAL A 24 5.12 0.08 -19.22
CA VAL A 24 4.21 -1.07 -19.09
C VAL A 24 3.49 -1.04 -17.75
N ALA A 25 2.21 -1.41 -17.74
CA ALA A 25 1.44 -1.51 -16.51
C ALA A 25 1.84 -2.71 -15.67
N LEU A 26 1.60 -2.65 -14.35
CA LEU A 26 1.76 -3.82 -13.49
C LEU A 26 0.65 -4.85 -13.79
N THR A 27 1.03 -6.14 -13.73
CA THR A 27 0.16 -7.27 -14.08
C THR A 27 -0.19 -8.15 -12.88
N TYR A 28 0.52 -8.00 -11.76
CA TYR A 28 0.27 -8.69 -10.50
C TYR A 28 -0.04 -7.68 -9.39
N GLU A 29 -0.60 -8.13 -8.27
CA GLU A 29 -0.84 -7.23 -7.13
C GLU A 29 0.45 -6.53 -6.67
N LEU A 30 0.35 -5.22 -6.38
CA LEU A 30 1.50 -4.37 -6.07
C LEU A 30 2.41 -4.98 -4.97
N LYS A 31 1.83 -5.61 -3.94
CA LYS A 31 2.56 -6.26 -2.84
C LYS A 31 3.55 -7.35 -3.27
N TYR A 32 3.47 -7.88 -4.49
CA TYR A 32 4.39 -8.92 -4.98
C TYR A 32 5.60 -8.39 -5.75
N TYR A 33 5.61 -7.09 -6.08
CA TYR A 33 6.76 -6.46 -6.72
C TYR A 33 7.83 -6.07 -5.71
N ALA A 34 9.04 -5.80 -6.24
CA ALA A 34 10.19 -5.37 -5.46
C ALA A 34 9.85 -4.15 -4.60
N LEU A 35 10.43 -4.09 -3.39
CA LEU A 35 10.18 -3.01 -2.44
C LEU A 35 10.34 -1.61 -3.07
N THR A 36 11.32 -1.44 -3.95
CA THR A 36 11.56 -0.16 -4.65
C THR A 36 10.36 0.27 -5.51
N ILE A 37 9.70 -0.67 -6.20
CA ILE A 37 8.51 -0.38 -7.02
C ILE A 37 7.35 0.01 -6.12
N ARG A 38 7.10 -0.78 -5.06
CA ARG A 38 6.05 -0.54 -4.07
C ARG A 38 6.22 0.84 -3.41
N TYR A 39 7.46 1.15 -3.02
CA TYR A 39 7.83 2.43 -2.42
C TYR A 39 7.65 3.61 -3.38
N GLU A 40 8.09 3.49 -4.63
CA GLU A 40 7.90 4.56 -5.62
C GLU A 40 6.42 4.78 -5.92
N ALA A 41 5.62 3.72 -6.05
CA ALA A 41 4.19 3.81 -6.31
C ALA A 41 3.44 4.58 -5.22
N VAL A 42 3.62 4.21 -3.93
CA VAL A 42 2.91 4.91 -2.84
C VAL A 42 3.39 6.34 -2.62
N ASN A 43 4.67 6.63 -2.88
CA ASN A 43 5.18 8.00 -2.76
C ASN A 43 4.78 8.86 -3.98
N ALA A 44 4.60 8.26 -5.16
CA ALA A 44 3.98 8.95 -6.30
C ALA A 44 2.52 9.30 -6.00
N LEU A 45 1.76 8.38 -5.38
CA LEU A 45 0.38 8.66 -4.95
C LEU A 45 0.33 9.75 -3.89
N LEU A 46 1.23 9.72 -2.90
CA LEU A 46 1.37 10.80 -1.91
C LEU A 46 1.67 12.15 -2.57
N ALA A 47 2.49 12.17 -3.63
CA ALA A 47 2.78 13.40 -4.37
C ALA A 47 1.55 13.94 -5.12
N ILE A 48 0.72 13.05 -5.68
CA ILE A 48 -0.57 13.40 -6.30
C ILE A 48 -1.50 14.05 -5.26
N HIS A 49 -1.64 13.43 -4.09
CA HIS A 49 -2.43 13.96 -2.97
C HIS A 49 -1.95 15.34 -2.51
N LYS A 50 -0.63 15.54 -2.43
CA LYS A 50 -0.03 16.84 -2.10
C LYS A 50 -0.27 17.91 -3.15
N ALA A 51 -0.52 17.51 -4.39
CA ALA A 51 -0.87 18.41 -5.48
C ALA A 51 -2.37 18.79 -5.48
N GLY A 52 -3.15 18.33 -4.49
CA GLY A 52 -4.57 18.63 -4.36
C GLY A 52 -5.48 17.66 -5.12
N VAL A 53 -4.98 16.48 -5.47
CA VAL A 53 -5.69 15.50 -6.30
C VAL A 53 -5.83 14.17 -5.56
N GLU A 54 -7.04 13.60 -5.54
CA GLU A 54 -7.29 12.22 -5.14
C GLU A 54 -7.43 11.37 -6.40
N HIS A 55 -6.74 10.23 -6.48
CA HIS A 55 -6.71 9.47 -7.73
C HIS A 55 -8.00 8.66 -7.94
N ASN A 56 -8.58 8.14 -6.86
CA ASN A 56 -9.78 7.30 -6.77
C ASN A 56 -9.74 5.95 -7.53
N ASP A 57 -8.70 5.69 -8.29
CA ASP A 57 -8.49 4.41 -8.99
C ASP A 57 -7.04 3.91 -8.92
N PHE A 58 -6.44 3.97 -7.72
CA PHE A 58 -5.09 3.45 -7.50
C PHE A 58 -5.05 1.92 -7.60
N ALA A 59 -4.79 1.42 -8.80
CA ALA A 59 -4.75 0.00 -9.13
C ALA A 59 -3.55 -0.35 -10.02
N GLU A 60 -3.18 -1.61 -10.07
CA GLU A 60 -2.01 -2.15 -10.80
C GLU A 60 -1.96 -1.69 -12.26
N ARG A 61 -3.11 -1.71 -12.94
CA ARG A 61 -3.25 -1.27 -14.35
C ARG A 61 -2.90 0.21 -14.57
N ASN A 62 -2.98 1.02 -13.52
CA ASN A 62 -2.73 2.46 -13.54
C ASN A 62 -1.34 2.81 -12.98
N ILE A 63 -0.54 1.79 -12.61
CA ILE A 63 0.83 1.93 -12.18
C ILE A 63 1.71 1.43 -13.32
N VAL A 64 2.41 2.33 -13.98
CA VAL A 64 3.26 2.03 -15.15
C VAL A 64 4.73 2.19 -14.82
N VAL A 65 5.56 1.35 -15.43
CA VAL A 65 7.00 1.32 -15.16
C VAL A 65 7.80 1.45 -16.44
N THR A 66 8.76 2.40 -16.42
CA THR A 66 9.78 2.55 -17.46
C THR A 66 11.16 2.16 -16.93
N LYS A 67 12.14 2.02 -17.82
CA LYS A 67 13.56 2.08 -17.43
C LYS A 67 14.04 3.52 -17.56
N ASN A 68 14.65 4.05 -16.50
CA ASN A 68 15.33 5.34 -16.58
C ASN A 68 16.65 5.22 -17.36
N ALA A 69 17.36 6.33 -17.55
CA ALA A 69 18.62 6.39 -18.30
C ALA A 69 19.73 5.46 -17.75
N LYS A 70 19.60 4.97 -16.51
CA LYS A 70 20.53 4.01 -15.88
C LYS A 70 20.01 2.56 -15.92
N GLY A 71 18.95 2.30 -16.70
CA GLY A 71 18.30 0.99 -16.80
C GLY A 71 17.50 0.59 -15.57
N ARG A 72 17.32 1.48 -14.58
CA ARG A 72 16.56 1.15 -13.36
C ARG A 72 15.07 1.41 -13.57
N PRO A 73 14.19 0.58 -13.00
CA PRO A 73 12.76 0.85 -13.00
C PRO A 73 12.43 2.26 -12.47
N HIS A 74 11.44 2.90 -13.08
CA HIS A 74 10.91 4.19 -12.66
C HIS A 74 9.38 4.15 -12.80
N VAL A 75 8.70 4.32 -11.66
CA VAL A 75 7.24 4.20 -11.56
C VAL A 75 6.56 5.54 -11.86
N ARG A 76 5.42 5.48 -12.55
CA ARG A 76 4.46 6.58 -12.69
C ARG A 76 3.04 6.06 -12.48
N ILE A 77 2.16 6.95 -12.04
CA ILE A 77 0.72 6.71 -11.94
C ILE A 77 0.06 7.42 -13.13
N VAL A 78 -0.85 6.73 -13.80
CA VAL A 78 -1.59 7.19 -14.98
C VAL A 78 -3.09 6.96 -14.78
N ASP A 79 -3.88 7.41 -15.75
CA ASP A 79 -5.34 7.28 -15.76
C ASP A 79 -6.06 8.02 -14.63
N PHE A 80 -6.12 9.35 -14.78
CA PHE A 80 -6.83 10.26 -13.87
C PHE A 80 -8.33 10.36 -14.21
N GLY A 81 -8.92 9.38 -14.91
CA GLY A 81 -10.32 9.43 -15.34
C GLY A 81 -11.33 9.47 -14.18
N MET A 82 -10.94 8.96 -13.01
CA MET A 82 -11.74 8.96 -11.77
C MET A 82 -11.27 10.01 -10.76
N ALA A 83 -10.24 10.79 -11.09
CA ALA A 83 -9.59 11.66 -10.13
C ALA A 83 -10.48 12.83 -9.70
N ASP A 84 -10.44 13.14 -8.41
CA ASP A 84 -10.98 14.38 -7.87
C ASP A 84 -9.86 15.42 -7.77
N HIS A 85 -10.08 16.61 -8.32
CA HIS A 85 -9.10 17.69 -8.37
C HIS A 85 -9.31 18.76 -7.30
N ASP A 86 -10.34 18.63 -6.46
CA ASP A 86 -10.62 19.50 -5.32
C ASP A 86 -10.38 18.75 -3.99
N HIS A 87 -9.25 18.05 -3.90
CA HIS A 87 -8.91 17.21 -2.75
C HIS A 87 -7.94 17.92 -1.79
N GLU A 88 -8.42 18.28 -0.60
CA GLU A 88 -7.56 18.74 0.49
C GLU A 88 -7.05 17.56 1.34
N CYS A 89 -5.92 16.98 0.94
CA CYS A 89 -5.38 15.82 1.66
C CYS A 89 -4.98 16.18 3.11
N PRO A 90 -5.55 15.49 4.13
CA PRO A 90 -5.22 15.76 5.53
C PRO A 90 -3.85 15.20 5.94
N VAL A 91 -3.26 14.30 5.14
CA VAL A 91 -1.98 13.66 5.43
C VAL A 91 -0.83 14.67 5.29
N LYS A 92 -0.12 14.92 6.39
CA LYS A 92 1.03 15.85 6.44
C LYS A 92 2.40 15.19 6.29
N HIS A 93 2.44 13.89 5.99
CA HIS A 93 3.69 13.16 5.89
C HIS A 93 4.50 13.61 4.68
N ASP A 94 5.82 13.76 4.85
CA ASP A 94 6.71 14.11 3.74
C ASP A 94 6.89 12.96 2.76
N LYS A 95 7.02 11.76 3.31
CA LYS A 95 7.23 10.50 2.60
C LYS A 95 6.64 9.35 3.40
N VAL A 96 6.32 8.27 2.71
CA VAL A 96 6.02 6.97 3.33
C VAL A 96 7.34 6.26 3.62
N ILE A 97 7.52 5.74 4.83
CA ILE A 97 8.71 4.97 5.22
C ILE A 97 8.37 3.48 5.17
N ALA A 98 9.20 2.70 4.48
CA ALA A 98 9.01 1.27 4.35
C ALA A 98 9.33 0.50 5.63
N TYR A 99 8.50 -0.49 5.95
CA TYR A 99 8.54 -1.35 7.12
C TYR A 99 8.40 -0.64 8.47
N ASP A 100 8.04 0.64 8.48
CA ASP A 100 7.55 1.28 9.71
C ASP A 100 6.21 0.68 10.13
N LEU A 101 5.88 0.79 11.42
CA LEU A 101 4.55 0.47 11.91
C LEU A 101 3.52 1.40 11.25
N ALA A 102 2.40 0.81 10.83
CA ALA A 102 1.28 1.56 10.28
C ALA A 102 0.88 2.70 11.23
N PRO A 103 0.77 3.96 10.77
CA PRO A 103 0.26 5.03 11.60
C PRO A 103 -1.17 4.70 12.06
N ALA A 104 -1.56 5.23 13.21
CA ALA A 104 -2.95 5.13 13.62
C ALA A 104 -3.81 5.99 12.66
N LEU A 105 -5.03 5.54 12.35
CA LEU A 105 -5.95 6.25 11.44
C LEU A 105 -6.10 7.75 11.74
N PRO A 106 -6.19 8.23 13.01
CA PRO A 106 -6.24 9.66 13.29
C PRO A 106 -4.99 10.46 12.84
N HIS A 107 -3.82 9.81 12.75
CA HIS A 107 -2.58 10.43 12.26
C HIS A 107 -2.37 10.25 10.76
N PHE A 108 -3.15 9.38 10.12
CA PHE A 108 -3.13 9.15 8.68
C PHE A 108 -4.56 8.92 8.15
N PRO A 109 -5.39 9.98 8.09
CA PRO A 109 -6.84 9.82 7.89
C PRO A 109 -7.28 9.78 6.42
N CYS A 110 -6.35 9.76 5.45
CA CYS A 110 -6.70 9.60 4.04
C CYS A 110 -6.89 8.12 3.70
N ASN A 111 -8.10 7.73 3.30
CA ASN A 111 -8.45 6.33 3.03
C ASN A 111 -7.69 5.76 1.83
N GLU A 112 -7.62 6.49 0.70
CA GLU A 112 -6.92 6.02 -0.49
C GLU A 112 -5.43 5.76 -0.18
N LEU A 113 -4.75 6.71 0.43
CA LEU A 113 -3.33 6.55 0.80
C LEU A 113 -3.13 5.44 1.84
N TYR A 114 -4.05 5.30 2.82
CA TYR A 114 -3.93 4.28 3.86
C TYR A 114 -4.08 2.88 3.26
N ALA A 115 -5.09 2.68 2.41
CA ALA A 115 -5.30 1.44 1.68
C ALA A 115 -4.11 1.14 0.75
N ALA A 116 -3.62 2.15 0.01
CA ALA A 116 -2.43 2.01 -0.83
C ALA A 116 -1.22 1.48 -0.06
N CYS A 117 -0.99 2.00 1.15
CA CYS A 117 0.15 1.58 1.98
C CYS A 117 -0.06 0.23 2.67
N MET A 118 -1.24 -0.01 3.27
CA MET A 118 -1.52 -1.20 4.09
C MET A 118 -1.94 -2.41 3.27
N GLU A 119 -2.78 -2.22 2.26
CA GLU A 119 -3.48 -3.29 1.57
C GLU A 119 -2.79 -3.61 0.24
N HIS A 120 -2.64 -2.59 -0.62
CA HIS A 120 -2.09 -2.77 -1.97
C HIS A 120 -0.58 -2.98 -1.95
N ALA A 121 0.17 -2.06 -1.32
CA ALA A 121 1.63 -2.14 -1.30
C ALA A 121 2.16 -3.01 -0.16
N ARG A 122 1.42 -3.20 0.94
CA ARG A 122 1.93 -3.79 2.20
C ARG A 122 3.30 -3.22 2.58
N ILE A 123 3.40 -1.89 2.55
CA ILE A 123 4.65 -1.17 2.78
C ILE A 123 4.92 -0.94 4.27
N TRP A 124 3.86 -0.93 5.08
CA TRP A 124 3.94 -0.87 6.54
C TRP A 124 3.77 -2.24 7.19
N LEU A 125 4.28 -2.34 8.41
CA LEU A 125 4.00 -3.44 9.33
C LEU A 125 2.72 -3.14 10.11
N PRO A 126 1.93 -4.16 10.49
CA PRO A 126 0.77 -3.95 11.34
C PRO A 126 1.19 -3.35 12.68
N LYS A 127 0.41 -2.38 13.16
CA LYS A 127 0.66 -1.72 14.46
C LYS A 127 0.04 -2.46 15.65
N TYR A 128 -1.01 -3.22 15.40
CA TYR A 128 -1.78 -3.90 16.44
C TYR A 128 -1.98 -5.38 16.14
N VAL A 129 -1.98 -6.18 17.21
CA VAL A 129 -2.46 -7.56 17.24
C VAL A 129 -3.87 -7.57 17.83
N TYR A 130 -4.79 -8.28 17.19
CA TYR A 130 -6.12 -8.51 17.74
C TYR A 130 -6.16 -9.80 18.56
N LEU A 131 -6.49 -9.70 19.85
CA LEU A 131 -6.63 -10.83 20.77
C LEU A 131 -7.76 -10.57 21.78
N PHE A 132 -8.72 -11.50 21.87
CA PHE A 132 -9.88 -11.43 22.79
C PHE A 132 -10.64 -10.09 22.75
N GLY A 133 -10.84 -9.50 21.57
CA GLY A 133 -11.53 -8.22 21.46
C GLY A 133 -10.63 -6.99 21.66
N ASN A 134 -9.34 -7.17 21.92
CA ASN A 134 -8.40 -6.08 22.20
C ASN A 134 -7.44 -5.87 21.03
N LEU A 135 -7.19 -4.61 20.68
CA LEU A 135 -6.11 -4.20 19.80
C LEU A 135 -4.89 -3.87 20.66
N ILE A 136 -3.91 -4.77 20.68
CA ILE A 136 -2.71 -4.67 21.51
C ILE A 136 -1.56 -4.23 20.61
N HIS A 137 -0.77 -3.24 21.04
CA HIS A 137 0.37 -2.77 20.26
C HIS A 137 1.37 -3.91 20.02
N VAL A 138 1.89 -4.04 18.80
CA VAL A 138 2.79 -5.15 18.42
C VAL A 138 4.08 -5.19 19.24
N GLU A 139 4.52 -4.07 19.81
CA GLU A 139 5.67 -4.01 20.73
C GLU A 139 5.47 -4.88 21.99
N HIS A 140 4.21 -5.11 22.40
CA HIS A 140 3.90 -5.99 23.53
C HIS A 140 3.79 -7.46 23.13
N ALA A 141 3.76 -7.78 21.82
CA ALA A 141 3.70 -9.13 21.29
C ALA A 141 5.08 -9.81 21.20
N THR A 142 5.95 -9.55 22.18
CA THR A 142 7.30 -10.14 22.29
C THR A 142 7.33 -11.40 23.14
N SER A 143 6.34 -11.56 24.03
CA SER A 143 6.14 -12.77 24.84
C SER A 143 4.67 -12.92 25.20
N VAL A 144 4.25 -14.15 25.51
CA VAL A 144 2.87 -14.45 25.91
C VAL A 144 2.46 -13.61 27.12
N ASP A 145 3.33 -13.48 28.12
CA ASP A 145 3.01 -12.75 29.36
C ASP A 145 2.84 -11.25 29.11
N SER A 146 3.74 -10.65 28.32
CA SER A 146 3.64 -9.23 27.94
C SER A 146 2.36 -8.96 27.14
N LEU A 147 2.02 -9.84 26.19
CA LEU A 147 0.82 -9.70 25.38
C LEU A 147 -0.45 -9.80 26.25
N LEU A 148 -0.51 -10.78 27.15
CA LEU A 148 -1.66 -10.98 28.05
C LEU A 148 -1.81 -9.87 29.08
N GLN A 149 -0.71 -9.27 29.57
CA GLN A 149 -0.77 -8.13 30.51
C GLN A 149 -1.51 -6.92 29.92
N HIS A 150 -1.47 -6.76 28.60
CA HIS A 150 -2.13 -5.66 27.89
C HIS A 150 -3.50 -6.06 27.33
N CYS A 151 -4.04 -7.19 27.77
CA CYS A 151 -5.30 -7.75 27.29
C CYS A 151 -6.37 -7.72 28.41
N PRO A 152 -7.17 -6.65 28.53
CA PRO A 152 -8.11 -6.51 29.66
C PRO A 152 -9.31 -7.46 29.58
N ASN A 153 -9.68 -7.93 28.38
CA ASN A 153 -10.90 -8.72 28.16
C ASN A 153 -10.61 -10.24 28.02
N ILE A 154 -9.69 -10.79 28.83
CA ILE A 154 -9.45 -12.24 28.84
C ILE A 154 -10.72 -12.97 29.32
N PRO A 155 -11.25 -13.96 28.58
CA PRO A 155 -12.45 -14.66 28.99
C PRO A 155 -12.26 -15.43 30.31
N ALA A 156 -13.05 -15.09 31.32
CA ALA A 156 -12.91 -15.65 32.68
C ALA A 156 -13.20 -17.16 32.78
N HIS A 157 -13.95 -17.72 31.83
CA HIS A 157 -14.32 -19.14 31.80
C HIS A 157 -13.32 -20.02 31.05
N GLU A 158 -12.31 -19.41 30.42
CA GLU A 158 -11.34 -20.14 29.62
C GLU A 158 -10.19 -20.70 30.45
N ARG A 159 -9.66 -21.83 30.01
CA ARG A 159 -8.50 -22.44 30.67
C ARG A 159 -7.24 -21.62 30.37
N GLU A 160 -6.40 -21.41 31.37
CA GLU A 160 -5.16 -20.65 31.24
C GLU A 160 -4.27 -21.17 30.08
N SER A 161 -4.17 -22.50 29.92
CA SER A 161 -3.41 -23.10 28.82
C SER A 161 -3.96 -22.75 27.44
N ALA A 162 -5.28 -22.62 27.30
CA ALA A 162 -5.92 -22.19 26.06
C ALA A 162 -5.64 -20.71 25.77
N VAL A 163 -5.78 -19.86 26.79
CA VAL A 163 -5.46 -18.41 26.73
C VAL A 163 -4.02 -18.17 26.28
N ARG A 164 -3.07 -18.84 26.94
CA ARG A 164 -1.65 -18.77 26.59
C ARG A 164 -1.37 -19.32 25.18
N GLY A 165 -2.03 -20.40 24.79
CA GLY A 165 -1.89 -20.99 23.46
C GLY A 165 -2.45 -20.10 22.33
N TRP A 166 -3.50 -19.32 22.59
CA TRP A 166 -3.98 -18.30 21.64
C TRP A 166 -3.01 -17.11 21.53
N ALA A 167 -2.49 -16.64 22.66
CA ALA A 167 -1.50 -15.57 22.68
C ALA A 167 -0.21 -15.97 21.93
N GLN A 168 0.31 -17.19 22.16
CA GLN A 168 1.48 -17.69 21.45
C GLN A 168 1.25 -17.74 19.94
N ARG A 169 0.09 -18.27 19.51
CA ARG A 169 -0.27 -18.28 18.08
C ARG A 169 -0.26 -16.89 17.45
N LYS A 170 -0.68 -15.85 18.17
CA LYS A 170 -0.62 -14.48 17.65
C LYS A 170 0.80 -13.94 17.48
N ILE A 171 1.71 -14.32 18.37
CA ILE A 171 3.13 -13.99 18.24
C ILE A 171 3.73 -14.74 17.05
N ASP A 172 3.42 -16.02 16.90
CA ASP A 172 3.89 -16.86 15.80
C ASP A 172 3.36 -16.35 14.44
N GLU A 173 2.07 -15.97 14.37
CA GLU A 173 1.45 -15.38 13.17
C GLU A 173 2.15 -14.09 12.73
N LEU A 174 2.55 -13.22 13.68
CA LEU A 174 3.31 -12.00 13.36
C LEU A 174 4.70 -12.32 12.81
N ALA A 175 5.40 -13.28 13.43
CA ALA A 175 6.72 -13.72 12.97
C ALA A 175 6.64 -14.34 11.57
N GLU A 176 5.69 -15.25 11.35
CA GLU A 176 5.47 -15.90 10.06
C GLU A 176 5.09 -14.89 8.97
N MET A 177 4.26 -13.89 9.30
CA MET A 177 3.93 -12.81 8.37
C MET A 177 5.17 -12.02 7.95
N TRP A 178 6.08 -11.73 8.88
CA TRP A 178 7.33 -11.03 8.56
C TRP A 178 8.27 -11.89 7.71
N GLU A 179 8.44 -13.16 8.05
CA GLU A 179 9.23 -14.10 7.26
C GLU A 179 8.69 -14.24 5.82
N LYS A 180 7.36 -14.39 5.67
CA LYS A 180 6.71 -14.41 4.35
C LYS A 180 6.97 -13.14 3.57
N ARG A 181 6.92 -11.97 4.22
CA ARG A 181 7.21 -10.69 3.56
C ARG A 181 8.65 -10.63 3.07
N GLN A 182 9.61 -11.03 3.91
CA GLN A 182 11.02 -11.10 3.54
C GLN A 182 11.27 -12.06 2.38
N ALA A 183 10.64 -13.25 2.39
CA ALA A 183 10.77 -14.23 1.32
C ALA A 183 10.25 -13.72 -0.03
N LEU A 184 9.11 -13.01 -0.03
CA LEU A 184 8.58 -12.35 -1.21
C LEU A 184 9.48 -11.21 -1.69
N ASP A 185 10.08 -10.44 -0.78
CA ASP A 185 10.97 -9.33 -1.15
C ASP A 185 12.34 -9.82 -1.66
N ALA A 186 12.77 -11.00 -1.25
CA ALA A 186 13.94 -11.68 -1.80
C ALA A 186 13.69 -12.25 -3.22
N ASN A 187 12.42 -12.53 -3.56
CA ASN A 187 12.02 -13.11 -4.85
C ASN A 187 10.81 -12.36 -5.43
N PRO A 188 10.97 -11.05 -5.75
CA PRO A 188 9.87 -10.26 -6.26
C PRO A 188 9.48 -10.70 -7.67
N VAL A 189 8.22 -10.46 -8.03
CA VAL A 189 7.75 -10.63 -9.40
C VAL A 189 8.54 -9.69 -10.33
N PRO A 190 9.11 -10.20 -11.44
CA PRO A 190 9.81 -9.35 -12.40
C PRO A 190 8.84 -8.47 -13.18
N ILE A 191 9.34 -7.37 -13.72
CA ILE A 191 8.60 -6.55 -14.66
C ILE A 191 8.97 -7.02 -16.07
N GLU A 192 7.96 -7.47 -16.81
CA GLU A 192 8.08 -7.82 -18.22
C GLU A 192 7.96 -6.52 -19.02
N PHE A 193 9.09 -6.06 -19.55
CA PHE A 193 9.11 -4.94 -20.48
C PHE A 193 8.91 -5.49 -21.88
N ASP A 194 8.13 -4.78 -22.70
CA ASP A 194 8.06 -5.08 -24.14
C ASP A 194 9.48 -5.05 -24.73
N GLU A 195 9.80 -6.04 -25.57
CA GLU A 195 11.04 -6.02 -26.34
C GLU A 195 10.98 -4.85 -27.33
N ASP A 196 12.04 -4.02 -27.33
CA ASP A 196 12.19 -2.86 -28.23
C ASP A 196 12.23 -3.26 -29.72
#